data_AF-A0A939QCD3-F1
#
_entry.id   AF-A0A939QCD3-F1
#
_cell.length_a   1.000
_cell.length_b   1.000
_cell.length_c   1.000
_cell.angle_alpha   90.00
_cell.angle_beta   90.00
_cell.angle_gamma   90.00
#
_symmetry.space_group_name_H-M   'P 1'
#
loop_
_entity.id
_entity.type
_entity.pdbx_description
1 polymer ?
#
loop_
_entity_poly.entity_id
_entity_poly.type
_entity_poly.pdbx_seq_one_letter_code
_entity_poly.pdbx_strand_id
1 'polypeptide(L)'
;MYGMGLVLILVLMGGSIAYLGDAVGMWVGRKRLTLFGLRPKHSSIVVTVITGMLIAGASLAVLTLASHDVRNALFRMKEIEVTLAQTHEALLASEEELDILKGMLQRQREAAAELSGARDRAVAERDAALAELEALEGEMARVQAALAEARAELEEWKGRVAALRELAESLEDTVQKLQASEAKLRRDLAALSEHYLALETRLRSGAFVYQKGEIVAASVIRAGAPAQVEAQIEALLHQAAEAALGRGARPAPGSDGAAVVEAERRREAAEAIAAQDGAWVVRAVARQNTVQGEPLLLDLELIPETVIYRAGEVIGERLLQGGRPHQEAEVLNLVEEVHRDAVAKGMVIPEGSIGLIHGEEFVDALVRLRRIQGPARLSAVAAKDTLNTEGPLEIRLEVEAAG
;
A
#
# COMPACT_ATOMS: atom_id res chain seq x y z
N MET A 1 100.95 -47.04 -69.57
CA MET A 1 101.93 -48.10 -69.93
C MET A 1 102.09 -48.35 -71.43
N TYR A 2 101.27 -47.76 -72.32
CA TYR A 2 101.41 -47.91 -73.78
C TYR A 2 102.51 -47.01 -74.41
N GLY A 3 102.92 -45.94 -73.73
CA GLY A 3 103.91 -44.98 -74.25
C GLY A 3 105.30 -45.56 -74.47
N MET A 4 105.83 -46.36 -73.52
CA MET A 4 107.17 -46.95 -73.67
C MET A 4 107.24 -48.00 -74.79
N GLY A 5 106.21 -48.83 -74.96
CA GLY A 5 106.17 -49.83 -76.04
C GLY A 5 106.12 -49.18 -77.43
N LEU A 6 105.37 -48.08 -77.55
CA LEU A 6 105.27 -47.32 -78.80
C LEU A 6 106.59 -46.61 -79.13
N VAL A 7 107.27 -46.04 -78.12
CA VAL A 7 108.61 -45.46 -78.28
C VAL A 7 109.63 -46.53 -78.70
N LEU A 8 109.58 -47.74 -78.13
CA LEU A 8 110.52 -48.81 -78.45
C LEU A 8 110.36 -49.31 -79.90
N ILE A 9 109.11 -49.47 -80.36
CA ILE A 9 108.79 -49.78 -81.76
C ILE A 9 109.23 -48.64 -82.69
N LEU A 10 109.01 -47.38 -82.31
CA LEU A 10 109.39 -46.23 -83.12
C LEU A 10 110.91 -46.10 -83.26
N VAL A 11 111.67 -46.37 -82.20
CA VAL A 11 113.14 -46.38 -82.21
C VAL A 11 113.67 -47.51 -83.08
N LEU A 12 113.11 -48.72 -82.97
CA LEU A 12 113.50 -49.86 -83.80
C LEU A 12 113.16 -49.63 -85.29
N MET A 13 111.98 -49.11 -85.57
CA MET A 13 111.53 -48.82 -86.94
C MET A 13 112.34 -47.65 -87.53
N GLY A 14 112.58 -46.60 -86.74
CA GLY A 14 113.43 -45.46 -87.12
C GLY A 14 114.87 -45.89 -87.43
N GLY A 15 115.46 -46.75 -86.59
CA GLY A 15 116.79 -47.34 -86.85
C GLY A 15 116.84 -48.20 -88.10
N SER A 16 115.79 -48.98 -88.36
CA SER A 16 115.67 -49.82 -89.56
C SER A 16 115.56 -48.99 -90.85
N ILE A 17 114.77 -47.91 -90.82
CA ILE A 17 114.60 -47.03 -91.97
C ILE A 17 115.87 -46.17 -92.20
N ALA A 18 116.53 -45.71 -91.13
CA ALA A 18 117.80 -45.00 -91.23
C ALA A 18 118.89 -45.86 -91.89
N TYR A 19 118.99 -47.13 -91.52
CA TYR A 19 119.92 -48.09 -92.12
C TYR A 19 119.67 -48.29 -93.63
N LEU A 20 118.40 -48.41 -94.03
CA LEU A 20 118.01 -48.50 -95.45
C LEU A 20 118.37 -47.23 -96.24
N GLY A 21 118.17 -46.04 -95.65
CA GLY A 21 118.58 -44.77 -96.25
C GLY A 21 120.09 -44.70 -96.53
N ASP A 22 120.90 -45.17 -95.58
CA ASP A 22 122.36 -45.20 -95.73
C ASP A 22 122.83 -46.26 -96.75
N ALA A 23 122.11 -47.40 -96.82
CA ALA A 23 122.36 -48.44 -97.82
C ALA A 23 122.09 -47.96 -99.26
N VAL A 24 121.03 -47.17 -99.46
CA VAL A 24 120.73 -46.53 -100.75
C VAL A 24 121.82 -45.52 -101.14
N GLY A 25 122.29 -44.72 -100.19
CA GLY A 25 123.41 -43.80 -100.40
C GLY A 25 124.70 -44.51 -100.84
N MET A 26 125.05 -45.61 -100.18
CA MET A 26 126.19 -46.45 -100.56
C MET A 26 126.04 -47.11 -101.93
N TRP A 27 124.83 -47.55 -102.30
CA TRP A 27 124.55 -48.14 -103.62
C TRP A 27 124.75 -47.15 -104.76
N VAL A 28 124.30 -45.90 -104.58
CA VAL A 28 124.53 -44.79 -105.52
C VAL A 28 126.02 -44.47 -105.65
N GLY A 29 126.78 -44.54 -104.54
CA GLY A 29 128.23 -44.37 -104.52
C GLY A 29 129.00 -45.40 -105.37
N ARG A 30 128.56 -46.67 -105.39
CA ARG A 30 129.22 -47.74 -106.18
C ARG A 30 128.99 -47.62 -107.69
N LYS A 31 127.83 -47.09 -108.11
CA LYS A 31 127.52 -46.88 -109.55
C LYS A 31 128.20 -45.66 -110.17
N ARG A 32 129.05 -44.93 -109.42
CA ARG A 32 129.74 -43.69 -109.85
C ARG A 32 128.80 -42.63 -110.46
N LEU A 33 127.58 -42.56 -109.93
CA LEU A 33 126.59 -41.58 -110.37
C LEU A 33 127.03 -40.17 -109.94
N THR A 34 127.15 -39.28 -110.90
CA THR A 34 127.49 -37.86 -110.66
C THR A 34 126.19 -37.07 -110.57
N LEU A 35 125.84 -36.63 -109.36
CA LEU A 35 124.75 -35.69 -109.17
C LEU A 35 125.31 -34.28 -109.42
N PHE A 36 124.76 -33.55 -110.39
CA PHE A 36 125.17 -32.18 -110.72
C PHE A 36 126.70 -31.96 -110.89
N GLY A 37 127.40 -32.92 -111.53
CA GLY A 37 128.83 -32.79 -111.85
C GLY A 37 129.81 -33.01 -110.68
N LEU A 38 129.33 -33.42 -109.50
CA LEU A 38 130.16 -33.63 -108.32
C LEU A 38 130.92 -34.97 -108.33
N ARG A 39 132.14 -34.98 -107.76
CA ARG A 39 133.00 -36.17 -107.64
C ARG A 39 132.23 -37.26 -106.86
N PRO A 40 132.22 -38.53 -107.33
CA PRO A 40 131.29 -39.58 -106.85
C PRO A 40 131.18 -39.76 -105.32
N LYS A 41 132.26 -39.48 -104.56
CA LYS A 41 132.25 -39.56 -103.09
C LYS A 41 131.28 -38.54 -102.44
N HIS A 42 131.25 -37.28 -102.90
CA HIS A 42 130.41 -36.24 -102.29
C HIS A 42 128.94 -36.36 -102.71
N SER A 43 128.68 -36.81 -103.94
CA SER A 43 127.32 -37.08 -104.44
C SER A 43 126.57 -38.08 -103.55
N SER A 44 127.25 -39.12 -103.05
CA SER A 44 126.63 -40.11 -102.16
C SER A 44 126.20 -39.52 -100.80
N ILE A 45 127.01 -38.65 -100.20
CA ILE A 45 126.72 -38.02 -98.91
C ILE A 45 125.50 -37.09 -99.03
N VAL A 46 125.44 -36.29 -100.09
CA VAL A 46 124.30 -35.39 -100.34
C VAL A 46 123.01 -36.19 -100.52
N VAL A 47 123.07 -37.29 -101.28
CA VAL A 47 121.91 -38.18 -101.45
C VAL A 47 121.49 -38.79 -100.10
N THR A 48 122.41 -39.26 -99.26
CA THR A 48 122.08 -39.79 -97.93
C THR A 48 121.40 -38.74 -97.04
N VAL A 49 121.90 -37.50 -96.98
CA VAL A 49 121.30 -36.44 -96.16
C VAL A 49 119.90 -36.07 -96.65
N ILE A 50 119.72 -35.92 -97.97
CA ILE A 50 118.40 -35.64 -98.57
C ILE A 50 117.43 -36.79 -98.32
N THR A 51 117.89 -38.04 -98.47
CA THR A 51 117.05 -39.23 -98.22
C THR A 51 116.67 -39.31 -96.74
N GLY A 52 117.59 -38.99 -95.82
CA GLY A 52 117.34 -38.90 -94.38
C GLY A 52 116.32 -37.81 -94.02
N MET A 53 116.44 -36.62 -94.61
CA MET A 53 115.45 -35.54 -94.45
C MET A 53 114.07 -35.94 -95.00
N LEU A 54 114.02 -36.58 -96.17
CA LEU A 54 112.77 -37.07 -96.77
C LEU A 54 112.13 -38.15 -95.91
N ILE A 55 112.92 -39.09 -95.38
CA ILE A 55 112.45 -40.14 -94.46
C ILE A 55 111.88 -39.51 -93.19
N ALA A 56 112.60 -38.58 -92.56
CA ALA A 56 112.16 -37.93 -91.33
C ALA A 56 110.87 -37.10 -91.57
N GLY A 57 110.83 -36.35 -92.67
CA GLY A 57 109.66 -35.58 -93.09
C GLY A 57 108.46 -36.46 -93.41
N ALA A 58 108.64 -37.56 -94.15
CA ALA A 58 107.59 -38.53 -94.45
C ALA A 58 107.10 -39.23 -93.17
N SER A 59 108.01 -39.59 -92.26
CA SER A 59 107.65 -40.19 -90.96
C SER A 59 106.81 -39.24 -90.12
N LEU A 60 107.21 -37.96 -90.05
CA LEU A 60 106.44 -36.92 -89.34
C LEU A 60 105.07 -36.66 -90.00
N ALA A 61 105.01 -36.63 -91.34
CA ALA A 61 103.77 -36.44 -92.08
C ALA A 61 102.79 -37.61 -91.89
N VAL A 62 103.27 -38.86 -91.98
CA VAL A 62 102.47 -40.07 -91.72
C VAL A 62 101.96 -40.06 -90.28
N LEU A 63 102.82 -39.73 -89.31
CA LEU A 63 102.44 -39.64 -87.90
C LEU A 63 101.38 -38.56 -87.64
N THR A 64 101.49 -37.41 -88.30
CA THR A 64 100.51 -36.32 -88.22
C THR A 64 99.16 -36.71 -88.84
N LEU A 65 99.15 -37.49 -89.92
CA LEU A 65 97.91 -37.97 -90.54
C LEU A 65 97.25 -39.08 -89.72
N ALA A 66 98.05 -40.02 -89.19
CA ALA A 66 97.57 -41.21 -88.50
C ALA A 66 97.17 -40.94 -87.04
N SER A 67 97.82 -39.98 -86.36
CA SER A 67 97.54 -39.67 -84.96
C SER A 67 96.85 -38.31 -84.79
N HIS A 68 95.63 -38.35 -84.23
CA HIS A 68 94.94 -37.15 -83.79
C HIS A 68 95.73 -36.38 -82.73
N ASP A 69 96.45 -37.07 -81.84
CA ASP A 69 97.21 -36.43 -80.76
C ASP A 69 98.41 -35.64 -81.30
N VAL A 70 99.13 -36.18 -82.30
CA VAL A 70 100.28 -35.49 -82.93
C VAL A 70 99.81 -34.33 -83.78
N ARG A 71 98.71 -34.49 -84.52
CA ARG A 71 98.08 -33.40 -85.28
C ARG A 71 97.59 -32.26 -84.39
N ASN A 72 96.97 -32.59 -83.25
CA ASN A 72 96.51 -31.61 -82.29
C ASN A 72 97.69 -30.89 -81.62
N ALA A 73 98.76 -31.63 -81.27
CA ALA A 73 99.96 -31.06 -80.66
C ALA A 73 100.79 -30.18 -81.61
N LEU A 74 100.99 -30.57 -82.88
CA LEU A 74 101.78 -29.79 -83.84
C LEU A 74 101.05 -28.57 -84.43
N PHE A 75 99.71 -28.64 -84.58
CA PHE A 75 98.98 -27.63 -85.36
C PHE A 75 97.82 -26.94 -84.63
N ARG A 76 97.24 -27.52 -83.56
CA ARG A 76 96.04 -26.97 -82.89
C ARG A 76 96.27 -26.45 -81.47
N MET A 77 97.50 -26.44 -80.97
CA MET A 77 97.82 -25.92 -79.62
C MET A 77 97.29 -24.49 -79.42
N LYS A 78 97.39 -23.64 -80.44
CA LYS A 78 96.89 -22.26 -80.42
C LYS A 78 95.36 -22.17 -80.37
N GLU A 79 94.64 -23.08 -81.04
CA GLU A 79 93.17 -23.15 -80.96
C GLU A 79 92.73 -23.59 -79.56
N ILE A 80 93.42 -24.60 -78.99
CA ILE A 80 93.14 -25.14 -77.66
C ILE A 80 93.40 -24.07 -76.59
N GLU A 81 94.54 -23.37 -76.63
CA GLU A 81 94.86 -22.27 -75.71
C GLU A 81 93.81 -21.15 -75.78
N VAL A 82 93.37 -20.77 -76.99
CA VAL A 82 92.32 -19.74 -77.17
C VAL A 82 90.98 -20.23 -76.63
N THR A 83 90.55 -21.47 -76.92
CA THR A 83 89.31 -22.01 -76.35
C THR A 83 89.37 -22.18 -74.84
N LEU A 84 90.52 -22.56 -74.28
CA LEU A 84 90.71 -22.66 -72.84
C LEU A 84 90.63 -21.27 -72.19
N ALA A 85 91.26 -20.26 -72.79
CA ALA A 85 91.17 -18.88 -72.32
C ALA A 85 89.73 -18.35 -72.40
N GLN A 86 89.03 -18.55 -73.52
CA GLN A 86 87.64 -18.12 -73.71
C GLN A 86 86.66 -18.84 -72.77
N THR A 87 86.82 -20.15 -72.57
CA THR A 87 85.97 -20.92 -71.63
C THR A 87 86.24 -20.54 -70.18
N HIS A 88 87.50 -20.27 -69.82
CA HIS A 88 87.85 -19.76 -68.50
C HIS A 88 87.26 -18.36 -68.26
N GLU A 89 87.34 -17.47 -69.25
CA GLU A 89 86.73 -16.14 -69.19
C GLU A 89 85.20 -16.20 -69.10
N ALA A 90 84.55 -17.06 -69.89
CA ALA A 90 83.11 -17.29 -69.83
C ALA A 90 82.66 -17.92 -68.50
N LEU A 91 83.46 -18.83 -67.92
CA LEU A 91 83.20 -19.41 -66.61
C LEU A 91 83.26 -18.34 -65.52
N LEU A 92 84.30 -17.51 -65.52
CA LEU A 92 84.43 -16.40 -64.57
C LEU A 92 83.26 -15.42 -64.68
N ALA A 93 82.86 -15.05 -65.91
CA ALA A 93 81.70 -14.19 -66.12
C ALA A 93 80.39 -14.82 -65.60
N SER A 94 80.20 -16.13 -65.81
CA SER A 94 79.03 -16.86 -65.30
C SER A 94 79.05 -17.00 -63.77
N GLU A 95 80.21 -17.17 -63.15
CA GLU A 95 80.37 -17.21 -61.70
C GLU A 95 80.04 -15.85 -61.08
N GLU A 96 80.49 -14.75 -61.71
CA GLU A 96 80.17 -13.38 -61.28
C GLU A 96 78.66 -13.09 -61.42
N GLU A 97 78.04 -13.48 -62.54
CA GLU A 97 76.59 -13.33 -62.73
C GLU A 97 75.79 -14.15 -61.71
N LEU A 98 76.21 -15.39 -61.40
CA LEU A 98 75.59 -16.22 -60.37
C LEU A 98 75.71 -15.59 -58.98
N ASP A 99 76.84 -14.97 -58.65
CA ASP A 99 77.03 -14.30 -57.36
C ASP A 99 76.13 -13.06 -57.23
N ILE A 100 76.04 -12.26 -58.30
CA ILE A 100 75.11 -11.13 -58.38
C ILE A 100 73.65 -11.61 -58.21
N LEU A 101 73.25 -12.66 -58.93
CA LEU A 101 71.88 -13.18 -58.89
C LEU A 101 71.54 -13.75 -57.50
N LYS A 102 72.48 -14.46 -56.86
CA LYS A 102 72.34 -14.92 -55.47
C LYS A 102 72.17 -13.74 -54.51
N GLY A 103 72.97 -12.69 -54.67
CA GLY A 103 72.84 -11.46 -53.88
C GLY A 103 71.48 -10.78 -54.06
N MET A 104 70.96 -10.71 -55.29
CA MET A 104 69.61 -10.18 -55.57
C MET A 104 68.51 -11.04 -54.95
N LEU A 105 68.60 -12.37 -55.08
CA LEU A 105 67.62 -13.30 -54.50
C LEU A 105 67.59 -13.18 -52.97
N GLN A 106 68.76 -13.03 -52.35
CA GLN A 106 68.86 -12.88 -50.90
C GLN A 106 68.23 -11.56 -50.44
N ARG A 107 68.52 -10.44 -51.11
CA ARG A 107 67.85 -9.15 -50.84
C ARG A 107 66.34 -9.22 -51.03
N GLN A 108 65.86 -9.91 -52.08
CA GLN A 108 64.42 -10.10 -52.28
C GLN A 108 63.79 -10.95 -51.18
N ARG A 109 64.47 -12.00 -50.70
CA ARG A 109 63.98 -12.81 -49.57
C ARG A 109 63.92 -12.02 -48.28
N GLU A 110 64.93 -11.20 -47.99
CA GLU A 110 64.96 -10.30 -46.84
C GLU A 110 63.81 -9.29 -46.91
N ALA A 111 63.63 -8.61 -48.06
CA ALA A 111 62.53 -7.68 -48.27
C ALA A 111 61.15 -8.35 -48.17
N ALA A 112 61.00 -9.57 -48.69
CA ALA A 112 59.75 -10.34 -48.58
C ALA A 112 59.46 -10.75 -47.13
N ALA A 113 60.50 -11.10 -46.35
CA ALA A 113 60.36 -11.41 -44.93
C ALA A 113 59.96 -10.18 -44.11
N GLU A 114 60.56 -9.01 -44.39
CA GLU A 114 60.19 -7.74 -43.77
C GLU A 114 58.73 -7.36 -44.09
N LEU A 115 58.33 -7.46 -45.36
CA LEU A 115 56.95 -7.21 -45.80
C LEU A 115 55.95 -8.17 -45.16
N SER A 116 56.30 -9.46 -45.06
CA SER A 116 55.47 -10.46 -44.36
C SER A 116 55.30 -10.07 -42.89
N GLY A 117 56.39 -9.73 -42.20
CA GLY A 117 56.34 -9.32 -40.80
C GLY A 117 55.62 -7.98 -40.57
N ALA A 118 55.68 -7.05 -41.53
CA ALA A 118 54.90 -5.81 -41.49
C ALA A 118 53.40 -6.08 -41.69
N ARG A 119 53.04 -6.94 -42.66
CA ARG A 119 51.66 -7.37 -42.88
C ARG A 119 51.09 -8.07 -41.64
N ASP A 120 51.83 -9.00 -41.04
CA ASP A 120 51.34 -9.77 -39.90
C ASP A 120 51.12 -8.87 -38.67
N ARG A 121 51.97 -7.85 -38.47
CA ARG A 121 51.73 -6.79 -37.48
C ARG A 121 50.49 -5.95 -37.76
N ALA A 122 50.32 -5.51 -39.01
CA ALA A 122 49.14 -4.73 -39.40
C ALA A 122 47.83 -5.52 -39.26
N VAL A 123 47.85 -6.83 -39.53
CA VAL A 123 46.70 -7.72 -39.32
C VAL A 123 46.40 -7.85 -37.82
N ALA A 124 47.42 -8.04 -36.98
CA ALA A 124 47.23 -8.10 -35.53
C ALA A 124 46.67 -6.79 -34.95
N GLU A 125 47.15 -5.63 -35.42
CA GLU A 125 46.62 -4.31 -35.02
C GLU A 125 45.16 -4.13 -35.47
N ARG A 126 44.82 -4.53 -36.69
CA ARG A 126 43.43 -4.53 -37.19
C ARG A 126 42.53 -5.41 -36.32
N ASP A 127 42.97 -6.62 -36.02
CA ASP A 127 42.17 -7.57 -35.25
C ASP A 127 41.95 -7.09 -33.81
N ALA A 128 42.96 -6.46 -33.20
CA ALA A 128 42.81 -5.81 -31.90
C ALA A 128 41.82 -4.63 -31.95
N ALA A 129 41.89 -3.78 -32.98
CA ALA A 129 40.97 -2.66 -33.15
C ALA A 129 39.53 -3.11 -33.39
N LEU A 130 39.32 -4.21 -34.14
CA LEU A 130 38.00 -4.81 -34.34
C LEU A 130 37.42 -5.35 -33.02
N ALA A 131 38.24 -6.04 -32.22
CA ALA A 131 37.80 -6.53 -30.91
C ALA A 131 37.44 -5.38 -29.95
N GLU A 132 38.19 -4.28 -29.98
CA GLU A 132 37.89 -3.08 -29.18
C GLU A 132 36.59 -2.42 -29.66
N LEU A 133 36.35 -2.36 -30.97
CA LEU A 133 35.12 -1.82 -31.55
C LEU A 133 33.90 -2.67 -31.18
N GLU A 134 33.99 -4.00 -31.24
CA GLU A 134 32.92 -4.91 -30.78
C GLU A 134 32.63 -4.73 -29.27
N ALA A 135 33.66 -4.53 -28.45
CA ALA A 135 33.49 -4.27 -27.02
C ALA A 135 32.77 -2.93 -26.78
N LEU A 136 33.16 -1.87 -27.48
CA LEU A 136 32.53 -0.55 -27.42
C LEU A 136 31.08 -0.58 -27.90
N GLU A 137 30.77 -1.31 -28.97
CA GLU A 137 29.39 -1.51 -29.44
C GLU A 137 28.55 -2.24 -28.39
N GLY A 138 29.12 -3.26 -27.74
CA GLY A 138 28.50 -3.96 -26.63
C GLY A 138 28.23 -3.05 -25.41
N GLU A 139 29.17 -2.19 -25.06
CA GLU A 139 28.98 -1.19 -23.99
C GLU A 139 27.92 -0.16 -24.36
N MET A 140 27.94 0.36 -25.59
CA MET A 140 26.94 1.31 -26.06
C MET A 140 25.54 0.71 -26.04
N ALA A 141 25.38 -0.55 -26.44
CA ALA A 141 24.11 -1.26 -26.36
C ALA A 141 23.63 -1.41 -24.91
N ARG A 142 24.52 -1.74 -23.96
CA ARG A 142 24.19 -1.80 -22.52
C ARG A 142 23.77 -0.45 -21.96
N VAL A 143 24.49 0.62 -22.30
CA VAL A 143 24.16 1.98 -21.86
C VAL A 143 22.82 2.43 -22.45
N GLN A 144 22.54 2.13 -23.71
CA GLN A 144 21.25 2.44 -24.33
C GLN A 144 20.10 1.67 -23.66
N ALA A 145 20.29 0.40 -23.32
CA ALA A 145 19.30 -0.39 -22.58
C ALA A 145 19.04 0.20 -21.18
N ALA A 146 20.10 0.53 -20.44
CA ALA A 146 19.99 1.16 -19.12
C ALA A 146 19.31 2.55 -19.19
N LEU A 147 19.61 3.33 -20.23
CA LEU A 147 18.96 4.62 -20.47
C LEU A 147 17.46 4.45 -20.77
N ALA A 148 17.09 3.43 -21.56
CA ALA A 148 15.69 3.15 -21.88
C ALA A 148 14.91 2.72 -20.62
N GLU A 149 15.52 1.88 -19.78
CA GLU A 149 14.96 1.45 -18.49
C GLU A 149 14.79 2.64 -17.53
N ALA A 150 15.84 3.46 -17.34
CA ALA A 150 15.76 4.65 -16.50
C ALA A 150 14.71 5.67 -17.00
N ARG A 151 14.51 5.78 -18.32
CA ARG A 151 13.44 6.62 -18.90
C ARG A 151 12.05 6.04 -18.62
N ALA A 152 11.88 4.72 -18.71
CA ALA A 152 10.62 4.06 -18.39
C ALA A 152 10.28 4.24 -16.90
N GLU A 153 11.25 4.06 -16.01
CA GLU A 153 11.08 4.33 -14.57
C GLU A 153 10.73 5.80 -14.32
N LEU A 154 11.38 6.74 -15.00
CA LEU A 154 11.08 8.17 -14.84
C LEU A 154 9.63 8.49 -15.22
N GLU A 155 9.12 7.94 -16.31
CA GLU A 155 7.71 8.13 -16.71
C GLU A 155 6.74 7.47 -15.73
N GLU A 156 7.08 6.30 -15.19
CA GLU A 156 6.29 5.66 -14.14
C GLU A 156 6.24 6.53 -12.86
N TRP A 157 7.39 7.03 -12.41
CA TRP A 157 7.49 7.91 -11.25
C TRP A 157 6.72 9.22 -11.47
N LYS A 158 6.81 9.84 -12.65
CA LYS A 158 5.99 11.00 -13.01
C LYS A 158 4.50 10.69 -12.92
N GLY A 159 4.07 9.54 -13.44
CA GLY A 159 2.69 9.07 -13.32
C GLY A 159 2.24 8.91 -11.87
N ARG A 160 3.07 8.28 -11.02
CA ARG A 160 2.81 8.15 -9.58
C ARG A 160 2.70 9.50 -8.88
N VAL A 161 3.59 10.45 -9.20
CA VAL A 161 3.55 11.81 -8.63
C VAL A 161 2.29 12.55 -9.05
N ALA A 162 1.86 12.43 -10.31
CA ALA A 162 0.62 13.03 -10.78
C ALA A 162 -0.60 12.45 -10.05
N ALA A 163 -0.67 11.12 -9.91
CA ALA A 163 -1.76 10.45 -9.18
C ALA A 163 -1.78 10.84 -7.69
N LEU A 164 -0.62 10.92 -7.03
CA LEU A 164 -0.53 11.36 -5.64
C LEU A 164 -0.97 12.81 -5.46
N ARG A 165 -0.69 13.67 -6.44
CA ARG A 165 -1.10 15.08 -6.42
C ARG A 165 -2.63 15.21 -6.55
N GLU A 166 -3.24 14.45 -7.45
CA GLU A 166 -4.70 14.40 -7.60
C GLU A 166 -5.37 13.88 -6.32
N LEU A 167 -4.81 12.83 -5.71
CA LEU A 167 -5.28 12.32 -4.42
C LEU A 167 -5.19 13.40 -3.33
N ALA A 168 -4.07 14.12 -3.25
CA ALA A 168 -3.89 15.20 -2.27
C ALA A 168 -4.93 16.31 -2.44
N GLU A 169 -5.20 16.74 -3.68
CA GLU A 169 -6.24 17.74 -3.98
C GLU A 169 -7.64 17.22 -3.57
N SER A 170 -7.95 15.95 -3.84
CA SER A 170 -9.24 15.35 -3.44
C SER A 170 -9.41 15.24 -1.91
N LEU A 171 -8.32 14.94 -1.19
CA LEU A 171 -8.31 14.88 0.27
C LEU A 171 -8.48 16.28 0.86
N GLU A 172 -7.84 17.29 0.28
CA GLU A 172 -7.97 18.68 0.72
C GLU A 172 -9.41 19.19 0.55
N ASP A 173 -10.07 18.90 -0.57
CA ASP A 173 -11.49 19.20 -0.78
C ASP A 173 -12.38 18.46 0.23
N THR A 174 -12.07 17.20 0.53
CA THR A 174 -12.81 16.41 1.53
C THR A 174 -12.66 17.00 2.94
N VAL A 175 -11.45 17.43 3.31
CA VAL A 175 -11.18 18.10 4.59
C VAL A 175 -11.96 19.41 4.68
N GLN A 176 -11.98 20.22 3.63
CA GLN A 176 -12.75 21.47 3.59
C GLN A 176 -14.26 21.21 3.75
N LYS A 177 -14.80 20.19 3.07
CA LYS A 177 -16.21 19.78 3.21
C LYS A 177 -16.53 19.31 4.62
N LEU A 178 -15.66 18.51 5.24
CA LEU A 178 -15.84 18.05 6.61
C LEU A 178 -15.80 19.21 7.61
N GLN A 179 -14.84 20.13 7.48
CA GLN A 179 -14.77 21.33 8.32
C GLN A 179 -16.02 22.20 8.19
N ALA A 180 -16.53 22.39 6.97
CA ALA A 180 -17.78 23.12 6.74
C ALA A 180 -18.98 22.42 7.40
N SER A 181 -19.02 21.08 7.33
CA SER A 181 -20.07 20.28 7.99
C SER A 181 -19.97 20.38 9.52
N GLU A 182 -18.77 20.30 10.09
CA GLU A 182 -18.53 20.42 11.52
C GLU A 182 -18.96 21.81 12.02
N ALA A 183 -18.59 22.87 11.30
CA ALA A 183 -19.01 24.22 11.61
C ALA A 183 -20.54 24.38 11.57
N LYS A 184 -21.22 23.72 10.62
CA LYS A 184 -22.67 23.69 10.55
C LYS A 184 -23.29 22.96 11.75
N LEU A 185 -22.83 21.74 12.04
CA LEU A 185 -23.29 20.94 13.18
C LEU A 185 -23.11 21.67 14.51
N ARG A 186 -21.98 22.38 14.70
CA ARG A 186 -21.76 23.20 15.89
C ARG A 186 -22.77 24.34 16.02
N ARG A 187 -23.11 25.02 14.92
CA ARG A 187 -24.16 26.07 14.92
C ARG A 187 -25.53 25.49 15.23
N ASP A 188 -25.88 24.36 14.61
CA ASP A 188 -27.16 23.68 14.83
C ASP A 188 -27.30 23.25 16.29
N LEU A 189 -26.23 22.73 16.90
CA LEU A 189 -26.20 22.31 18.29
C LEU A 189 -26.33 23.50 19.27
N ALA A 190 -25.68 24.62 18.97
CA ALA A 190 -25.84 25.85 19.75
C ALA A 190 -27.28 26.37 19.69
N ALA A 191 -27.87 26.46 18.49
CA ALA A 191 -29.25 26.89 18.31
C ALA A 191 -30.24 25.98 19.04
N LEU A 192 -30.05 24.66 18.94
CA LEU A 192 -30.90 23.68 19.62
C LEU A 192 -30.81 23.84 21.15
N SER A 193 -29.60 24.06 21.68
CA SER A 193 -29.39 24.28 23.11
C SER A 193 -30.13 25.53 23.61
N GLU A 194 -30.10 26.63 22.85
CA GLU A 194 -30.88 27.84 23.17
C GLU A 194 -32.39 27.57 23.15
N HIS A 195 -32.88 26.81 22.16
CA HIS A 195 -34.29 26.42 22.09
C HIS A 195 -34.73 25.60 23.32
N TYR A 196 -33.90 24.65 23.77
CA TYR A 196 -34.19 23.87 24.97
C TYR A 196 -34.26 24.75 26.22
N LEU A 197 -33.30 25.65 26.42
CA LEU A 197 -33.28 26.54 27.59
C LEU A 197 -34.48 27.49 27.59
N ALA A 198 -34.86 28.01 26.42
CA ALA A 198 -36.05 28.84 26.26
C ALA A 198 -37.34 28.08 26.57
N LEU A 199 -37.43 26.81 26.15
CA LEU A 199 -38.57 25.94 26.45
C LEU A 199 -38.65 25.63 27.96
N GLU A 200 -37.53 25.26 28.58
CA GLU A 200 -37.46 24.99 30.02
C GLU A 200 -37.88 26.20 30.85
N THR A 201 -37.42 27.40 30.47
CA THR A 201 -37.78 28.65 31.14
C THR A 201 -39.29 28.91 31.04
N ARG A 202 -39.91 28.66 29.88
CA ARG A 202 -41.37 28.80 29.69
C ARG A 202 -42.16 27.78 30.51
N LEU A 203 -41.64 26.57 30.67
CA LEU A 203 -42.29 25.52 31.46
C LEU A 203 -42.16 25.77 32.97
N ARG A 204 -41.05 26.38 33.44
CA ARG A 204 -40.85 26.73 34.86
C ARG A 204 -41.53 28.02 35.29
N SER A 205 -41.82 28.96 34.38
CA SER A 205 -42.39 30.27 34.73
C SER A 205 -43.92 30.31 34.83
N GLY A 206 -44.62 29.23 34.46
CA GLY A 206 -46.05 29.10 34.72
C GLY A 206 -46.30 28.81 36.19
N ALA A 207 -46.77 29.79 36.96
CA ALA A 207 -47.31 29.54 38.30
C ALA A 207 -48.53 28.62 38.17
N PHE A 208 -48.33 27.32 38.39
CA PHE A 208 -49.41 26.34 38.34
C PHE A 208 -50.41 26.63 39.46
N VAL A 209 -51.66 26.91 39.07
CA VAL A 209 -52.77 27.14 40.01
C VAL A 209 -53.41 25.83 40.46
N TYR A 210 -53.30 24.78 39.63
CA TYR A 210 -53.69 23.39 39.94
C TYR A 210 -52.66 22.40 39.40
N GLN A 211 -52.38 21.35 40.16
CA GLN A 211 -51.53 20.24 39.72
C GLN A 211 -52.37 19.05 39.24
N LYS A 212 -51.83 18.26 38.32
CA LYS A 212 -52.48 17.02 37.87
C LYS A 212 -52.80 16.10 39.06
N GLY A 213 -54.04 15.64 39.14
CA GLY A 213 -54.56 14.76 40.19
C GLY A 213 -55.04 15.48 41.46
N GLU A 214 -54.94 16.81 41.51
CA GLU A 214 -55.49 17.59 42.62
C GLU A 214 -57.03 17.54 42.62
N ILE A 215 -57.62 17.20 43.76
CA ILE A 215 -59.08 17.20 43.94
C ILE A 215 -59.54 18.65 44.11
N VAL A 216 -60.41 19.10 43.21
CA VAL A 216 -60.93 20.48 43.18
C VAL A 216 -62.27 20.60 43.86
N ALA A 217 -63.13 19.58 43.72
CA ALA A 217 -64.38 19.45 44.46
C ALA A 217 -64.76 17.98 44.61
N ALA A 218 -65.53 17.64 45.64
CA ALA A 218 -66.06 16.30 45.85
C ALA A 218 -67.48 16.37 46.42
N SER A 219 -68.37 15.48 45.96
CA SER A 219 -69.74 15.39 46.46
C SER A 219 -70.25 13.95 46.45
N VAL A 220 -71.24 13.67 47.29
CA VAL A 220 -71.96 12.39 47.31
C VAL A 220 -73.16 12.50 46.37
N ILE A 221 -73.19 11.64 45.35
CA ILE A 221 -74.25 11.58 44.35
C ILE A 221 -74.99 10.26 44.52
N ARG A 222 -76.31 10.33 44.67
CA ARG A 222 -77.14 9.12 44.76
C ARG A 222 -77.61 8.69 43.37
N ALA A 223 -77.54 7.39 43.12
CA ALA A 223 -78.12 6.76 41.95
C ALA A 223 -79.62 7.05 41.86
N GLY A 224 -80.10 7.28 40.64
CA GLY A 224 -81.47 7.68 40.36
C GLY A 224 -81.66 7.81 38.85
N ALA A 225 -82.68 8.55 38.43
CA ALA A 225 -82.87 8.83 37.01
C ALA A 225 -81.62 9.54 36.44
N PRO A 226 -81.13 9.20 35.24
CA PRO A 226 -79.93 9.81 34.65
C PRO A 226 -79.94 11.34 34.68
N ALA A 227 -81.10 11.97 34.41
CA ALA A 227 -81.26 13.43 34.48
C ALA A 227 -81.07 14.02 35.90
N GLN A 228 -81.42 13.27 36.96
CA GLN A 228 -81.20 13.68 38.35
C GLN A 228 -79.73 13.52 38.76
N VAL A 229 -79.05 12.50 38.23
CA VAL A 229 -77.61 12.29 38.44
C VAL A 229 -76.82 13.38 37.72
N GLU A 230 -77.16 13.68 36.46
CA GLU A 230 -76.55 14.80 35.70
C GLU A 230 -76.70 16.14 36.43
N ALA A 231 -77.88 16.44 36.99
CA ALA A 231 -78.10 17.66 37.76
C ALA A 231 -77.21 17.73 39.03
N GLN A 232 -76.96 16.60 39.69
CA GLN A 232 -76.06 16.53 40.85
C GLN A 232 -74.58 16.67 40.43
N ILE A 233 -74.18 16.10 39.30
CA ILE A 233 -72.83 16.29 38.72
C ILE A 233 -72.64 17.77 38.35
N GLU A 234 -73.66 18.41 37.77
CA GLU A 234 -73.58 19.82 37.40
C GLU A 234 -73.39 20.74 38.61
N ALA A 235 -74.07 20.45 39.73
CA ALA A 235 -73.88 21.16 40.98
C ALA A 235 -72.45 21.03 41.51
N LEU A 236 -71.85 19.83 41.42
CA LEU A 236 -70.45 19.59 41.77
C LEU A 236 -69.49 20.38 40.87
N LEU A 237 -69.75 20.43 39.56
CA LEU A 237 -68.93 21.17 38.62
C LEU A 237 -69.02 22.69 38.83
N HIS A 238 -70.19 23.20 39.22
CA HIS A 238 -70.34 24.60 39.61
C HIS A 238 -69.48 24.92 40.85
N GLN A 239 -69.42 24.03 41.84
CA GLN A 239 -68.52 24.21 42.99
C GLN A 239 -67.05 24.20 42.57
N ALA A 240 -66.66 23.26 41.69
CA ALA A 240 -65.31 23.20 41.18
C ALA A 240 -64.92 24.44 40.36
N ALA A 241 -65.88 25.01 39.61
CA ALA A 241 -65.67 26.24 38.83
C ALA A 241 -65.43 27.47 39.72
N GLU A 242 -66.17 27.60 40.82
CA GLU A 242 -65.95 28.67 41.81
C GLU A 242 -64.57 28.55 42.48
N ALA A 243 -64.19 27.34 42.90
CA ALA A 243 -62.86 27.08 43.44
C ALA A 243 -61.75 27.39 42.41
N ALA A 244 -61.97 27.02 41.14
CA ALA A 244 -61.06 27.30 40.04
C ALA A 244 -60.87 28.81 39.81
N LEU A 245 -61.97 29.58 39.79
CA LEU A 245 -61.93 31.05 39.65
C LEU A 245 -61.17 31.72 40.79
N GLY A 246 -61.43 31.29 42.04
CA GLY A 246 -60.77 31.81 43.24
C GLY A 246 -59.26 31.61 43.23
N ARG A 247 -58.79 30.49 42.66
CA ARG A 247 -57.36 30.18 42.50
C ARG A 247 -56.72 30.72 41.22
N GLY A 248 -57.48 31.44 40.39
CA GLY A 248 -56.94 32.16 39.23
C GLY A 248 -57.09 31.45 37.88
N ALA A 249 -57.83 30.34 37.81
CA ALA A 249 -58.29 29.80 36.53
C ALA A 249 -59.28 30.77 35.88
N ARG A 250 -59.40 30.71 34.55
CA ARG A 250 -60.33 31.56 33.79
C ARG A 250 -61.01 30.74 32.70
N PRO A 251 -62.26 31.09 32.33
CA PRO A 251 -62.97 30.39 31.26
C PRO A 251 -62.27 30.59 29.92
N ALA A 252 -62.29 29.55 29.08
CA ALA A 252 -61.90 29.65 27.69
C ALA A 252 -62.97 30.43 26.89
N PRO A 253 -62.60 31.13 25.80
CA PRO A 253 -63.57 31.74 24.89
C PRO A 253 -64.55 30.69 24.36
N GLY A 254 -65.84 30.83 24.69
CA GLY A 254 -66.90 29.89 24.27
C GLY A 254 -67.06 28.65 25.15
N SER A 255 -66.42 28.59 26.33
CA SER A 255 -66.64 27.54 27.33
C SER A 255 -67.65 27.98 28.40
N ASP A 256 -68.33 27.00 28.98
CA ASP A 256 -69.39 27.19 29.98
C ASP A 256 -68.85 27.52 31.40
N GLY A 257 -67.54 27.63 31.61
CA GLY A 257 -66.97 27.95 32.92
C GLY A 257 -65.45 27.89 33.01
N ALA A 258 -64.90 28.29 34.16
CA ALA A 258 -63.46 28.22 34.44
C ALA A 258 -62.97 26.79 34.72
N ALA A 259 -63.88 25.86 34.99
CA ALA A 259 -63.62 24.44 35.12
C ALA A 259 -64.50 23.67 34.13
N VAL A 260 -63.90 22.76 33.37
CA VAL A 260 -64.54 22.10 32.23
C VAL A 260 -64.33 20.60 32.30
N VAL A 261 -65.43 19.84 32.22
CA VAL A 261 -65.43 18.40 31.94
C VAL A 261 -66.03 18.19 30.55
N GLU A 262 -65.43 17.28 29.76
CA GLU A 262 -65.95 16.90 28.45
C GLU A 262 -67.39 16.36 28.56
N ALA A 263 -68.28 16.78 27.64
CA ALA A 263 -69.70 16.40 27.70
C ALA A 263 -69.92 14.89 27.68
N GLU A 264 -69.13 14.15 26.89
CA GLU A 264 -69.19 12.69 26.85
C GLU A 264 -68.77 12.07 28.19
N ARG A 265 -67.70 12.55 28.83
CA ARG A 265 -67.28 12.07 30.16
C ARG A 265 -68.33 12.33 31.24
N ARG A 266 -69.03 13.48 31.18
CA ARG A 266 -70.15 13.77 32.08
C ARG A 266 -71.30 12.78 31.87
N ARG A 267 -71.66 12.49 30.62
CA ARG A 267 -72.71 11.52 30.28
C ARG A 267 -72.34 10.11 30.73
N GLU A 268 -71.13 9.66 30.41
CA GLU A 268 -70.60 8.36 30.83
C GLU A 268 -70.63 8.21 32.36
N ALA A 269 -70.25 9.26 33.09
CA ALA A 269 -70.32 9.26 34.55
C ALA A 269 -71.76 9.16 35.09
N ALA A 270 -72.70 9.90 34.49
CA ALA A 270 -74.11 9.83 34.88
C ALA A 270 -74.72 8.45 34.60
N GLU A 271 -74.41 7.84 33.46
CA GLU A 271 -74.84 6.49 33.09
C GLU A 271 -74.24 5.43 34.02
N ALA A 272 -72.95 5.55 34.36
CA ALA A 272 -72.28 4.62 35.27
C ALA A 272 -72.87 4.64 36.69
N ILE A 273 -73.18 5.83 37.22
CA ILE A 273 -73.85 5.97 38.52
C ILE A 273 -75.30 5.48 38.45
N ALA A 274 -76.02 5.77 37.36
CA ALA A 274 -77.41 5.32 37.19
C ALA A 274 -77.56 3.81 37.01
N ALA A 275 -76.51 3.11 36.53
CA ALA A 275 -76.52 1.67 36.33
C ALA A 275 -76.40 0.86 37.63
N GLN A 276 -75.94 1.47 38.72
CA GLN A 276 -75.69 0.80 39.99
C GLN A 276 -76.40 1.54 41.12
N ASP A 277 -77.44 0.92 41.66
CA ASP A 277 -78.17 1.45 42.82
C ASP A 277 -77.23 1.63 44.01
N GLY A 278 -77.24 2.82 44.60
CA GLY A 278 -76.39 3.17 45.74
C GLY A 278 -75.97 4.64 45.73
N ALA A 279 -75.20 5.03 46.74
CA ALA A 279 -74.52 6.31 46.73
C ALA A 279 -73.11 6.17 46.12
N TRP A 280 -72.63 7.24 45.50
CA TRP A 280 -71.33 7.32 44.88
C TRP A 280 -70.64 8.59 45.36
N VAL A 281 -69.35 8.48 45.67
CA VAL A 281 -68.51 9.65 45.84
C VAL A 281 -67.95 10.04 44.47
N VAL A 282 -68.27 11.26 44.04
CA VAL A 282 -67.79 11.81 42.78
C VAL A 282 -66.81 12.94 43.06
N ARG A 283 -65.60 12.85 42.49
CA ARG A 283 -64.54 13.86 42.63
C ARG A 283 -64.23 14.49 41.31
N ALA A 284 -64.21 15.81 41.29
CA ALA A 284 -63.66 16.61 40.21
C ALA A 284 -62.16 16.75 40.43
N VAL A 285 -61.34 16.09 39.61
CA VAL A 285 -59.87 16.11 39.72
C VAL A 285 -59.24 16.81 38.53
N ALA A 286 -58.17 17.55 38.77
CA ALA A 286 -57.43 18.23 37.72
C ALA A 286 -56.76 17.22 36.77
N ARG A 287 -57.14 17.23 35.49
CA ARG A 287 -56.61 16.30 34.48
C ARG A 287 -55.13 16.56 34.15
N GLN A 288 -54.73 17.82 34.22
CA GLN A 288 -53.40 18.29 33.88
C GLN A 288 -53.02 19.50 34.75
N ASN A 289 -51.72 19.81 34.78
CA ASN A 289 -51.25 21.04 35.41
C ASN A 289 -51.89 22.23 34.70
N THR A 290 -52.52 23.12 35.46
CA THR A 290 -53.21 24.31 34.95
C THR A 290 -52.48 25.55 35.42
N VAL A 291 -52.20 26.48 34.52
CA VAL A 291 -51.58 27.77 34.83
C VAL A 291 -52.63 28.86 35.02
N GLN A 292 -52.25 29.94 35.69
CA GLN A 292 -53.14 31.09 35.88
C GLN A 292 -53.64 31.63 34.54
N GLY A 293 -54.95 31.89 34.44
CA GLY A 293 -55.59 32.43 33.24
C GLY A 293 -56.04 31.39 32.21
N GLU A 294 -55.73 30.11 32.41
CA GLU A 294 -56.23 29.01 31.58
C GLU A 294 -57.47 28.34 32.21
N PRO A 295 -58.31 27.66 31.41
CA PRO A 295 -59.40 26.83 31.92
C PRO A 295 -58.85 25.59 32.61
N LEU A 296 -59.41 25.27 33.77
CA LEU A 296 -59.12 24.03 34.48
C LEU A 296 -59.85 22.87 33.80
N LEU A 297 -59.10 21.92 33.25
CA LEU A 297 -59.66 20.70 32.69
C LEU A 297 -59.79 19.64 33.79
N LEU A 298 -61.02 19.17 33.99
CA LEU A 298 -61.37 18.24 35.05
C LEU A 298 -61.69 16.84 34.48
N ASP A 299 -61.37 15.82 35.28
CA ASP A 299 -61.89 14.47 35.16
C ASP A 299 -62.80 14.15 36.36
N LEU A 300 -63.72 13.20 36.18
CA LEU A 300 -64.60 12.73 37.23
C LEU A 300 -64.14 11.34 37.71
N GLU A 301 -63.72 11.25 38.97
CA GLU A 301 -63.47 9.97 39.63
C GLU A 301 -64.74 9.50 40.32
N LEU A 302 -65.17 8.28 40.01
CA LEU A 302 -66.39 7.65 40.54
C LEU A 302 -65.99 6.56 41.52
N ILE A 303 -66.35 6.73 42.80
CA ILE A 303 -66.04 5.79 43.86
C ILE A 303 -67.35 5.29 44.46
N PRO A 304 -67.69 3.99 44.35
CA PRO A 304 -68.93 3.47 44.92
C PRO A 304 -68.93 3.53 46.44
N GLU A 305 -70.12 3.57 47.05
CA GLU A 305 -70.26 3.54 48.51
C GLU A 305 -69.67 2.27 49.09
N THR A 306 -68.70 2.43 49.99
CA THR A 306 -68.02 1.32 50.67
C THR A 306 -67.69 1.70 52.11
N VAL A 307 -67.67 0.70 52.99
CA VAL A 307 -67.20 0.85 54.37
C VAL A 307 -65.67 0.97 54.34
N ILE A 308 -65.16 2.14 54.69
CA ILE A 308 -63.71 2.45 54.68
C ILE A 308 -63.05 2.19 56.02
N TYR A 309 -63.83 2.21 57.11
CA TYR A 309 -63.39 1.86 58.48
C TYR A 309 -64.51 1.16 59.25
N ARG A 310 -64.15 0.20 60.09
CA ARG A 310 -65.07 -0.46 61.03
C ARG A 310 -64.94 0.12 62.43
N ALA A 311 -66.03 0.11 63.20
CA ALA A 311 -66.04 0.55 64.59
C ALA A 311 -64.95 -0.18 65.41
N GLY A 312 -64.09 0.59 66.08
CA GLY A 312 -62.98 0.05 66.87
C GLY A 312 -61.72 -0.32 66.08
N GLU A 313 -61.69 -0.10 64.76
CA GLU A 313 -60.49 -0.28 63.95
C GLU A 313 -59.45 0.81 64.25
N VAL A 314 -58.19 0.42 64.44
CA VAL A 314 -57.07 1.36 64.57
C VAL A 314 -56.68 1.85 63.18
N ILE A 315 -56.96 3.12 62.90
CA ILE A 315 -56.76 3.77 61.60
C ILE A 315 -55.34 4.33 61.48
N GLY A 316 -54.75 4.74 62.59
CA GLY A 316 -53.38 5.24 62.63
C GLY A 316 -52.79 5.09 64.03
N GLU A 317 -51.49 4.88 64.11
CA GLU A 317 -50.77 4.72 65.37
C GLU A 317 -49.46 5.50 65.35
N ARG A 318 -49.09 6.11 66.48
CA ARG A 318 -47.82 6.80 66.66
C ARG A 318 -47.24 6.56 68.04
N LEU A 319 -45.94 6.26 68.08
CA LEU A 319 -45.18 6.15 69.32
C LEU A 319 -44.63 7.53 69.71
N LEU A 320 -45.02 8.01 70.88
CA LEU A 320 -44.64 9.29 71.45
C LEU A 320 -43.95 9.08 72.82
N GLN A 321 -43.27 10.11 73.34
CA GLN A 321 -42.76 10.08 74.71
C GLN A 321 -43.68 10.89 75.63
N GLY A 322 -44.45 10.22 76.48
CA GLY A 322 -45.30 10.85 77.48
C GLY A 322 -44.50 11.76 78.43
N GLY A 323 -45.15 12.83 78.88
CA GLY A 323 -44.60 13.80 79.83
C GLY A 323 -43.79 14.97 79.21
N ARG A 324 -43.60 15.01 77.88
CA ARG A 324 -42.98 16.17 77.20
C ARG A 324 -44.00 17.29 76.93
N PRO A 325 -43.63 18.57 77.03
CA PRO A 325 -44.46 19.68 76.57
C PRO A 325 -44.48 19.76 75.03
N HIS A 326 -45.48 20.45 74.47
CA HIS A 326 -45.62 20.78 73.05
C HIS A 326 -45.87 19.61 72.07
N GLN A 327 -46.67 18.62 72.49
CA GLN A 327 -46.99 17.45 71.64
C GLN A 327 -48.20 17.65 70.73
N GLU A 328 -48.80 18.84 70.73
CA GLU A 328 -49.98 19.17 69.92
C GLU A 328 -49.71 18.94 68.43
N ALA A 329 -48.52 19.31 67.95
CA ALA A 329 -48.14 19.12 66.55
C ALA A 329 -48.10 17.63 66.15
N GLU A 330 -47.66 16.75 67.05
CA GLU A 330 -47.59 15.31 66.76
C GLU A 330 -48.97 14.65 66.74
N VAL A 331 -49.85 15.05 67.65
CA VAL A 331 -51.25 14.62 67.64
C VAL A 331 -51.93 15.12 66.37
N LEU A 332 -51.75 16.40 66.01
CA LEU A 332 -52.29 16.98 64.78
C LEU A 332 -51.76 16.28 63.52
N ASN A 333 -50.46 15.98 63.45
CA ASN A 333 -49.87 15.27 62.32
C ASN A 333 -50.46 13.86 62.15
N LEU A 334 -50.71 13.13 63.25
CA LEU A 334 -51.38 11.82 63.17
C LEU A 334 -52.79 11.95 62.60
N VAL A 335 -53.50 13.01 63.00
CA VAL A 335 -54.86 13.30 62.55
C VAL A 335 -54.89 13.68 61.08
N GLU A 336 -53.95 14.52 60.64
CA GLU A 336 -53.79 14.89 59.23
C GLU A 336 -53.42 13.68 58.36
N GLU A 337 -52.62 12.75 58.88
CA GLU A 337 -52.27 11.49 58.21
C GLU A 337 -53.49 10.58 58.05
N VAL A 338 -54.23 10.34 59.14
CA VAL A 338 -55.49 9.58 59.12
C VAL A 338 -56.51 10.23 58.18
N HIS A 339 -56.58 11.55 58.17
CA HIS A 339 -57.43 12.31 57.27
C HIS A 339 -57.03 12.11 55.81
N ARG A 340 -55.74 12.20 55.49
CA ARG A 340 -55.22 11.94 54.14
C ARG A 340 -55.52 10.52 53.68
N ASP A 341 -55.39 9.52 54.56
CA ASP A 341 -55.74 8.13 54.26
C ASP A 341 -57.24 7.95 54.01
N ALA A 342 -58.09 8.61 54.81
CA ALA A 342 -59.54 8.60 54.59
C ALA A 342 -59.92 9.23 53.23
N VAL A 343 -59.29 10.34 52.84
CA VAL A 343 -59.46 10.93 51.50
C VAL A 343 -58.92 9.98 50.43
N ALA A 344 -57.77 9.34 50.61
CA ALA A 344 -57.27 8.36 49.64
C ALA A 344 -58.24 7.19 49.42
N LYS A 345 -58.92 6.74 50.49
CA LYS A 345 -59.96 5.68 50.46
C LYS A 345 -61.32 6.14 49.94
N GLY A 346 -61.45 7.39 49.50
CA GLY A 346 -62.66 7.88 48.84
C GLY A 346 -63.60 8.70 49.71
N MET A 347 -63.24 9.06 50.95
CA MET A 347 -64.11 9.90 51.80
C MET A 347 -64.38 11.28 51.18
N VAL A 348 -65.64 11.74 51.23
CA VAL A 348 -66.00 13.14 50.93
C VAL A 348 -65.81 14.01 52.16
N ILE A 349 -65.12 15.13 52.00
CA ILE A 349 -64.83 16.05 53.11
C ILE A 349 -65.28 17.46 52.69
N PRO A 350 -66.16 18.11 53.46
CA PRO A 350 -66.51 19.51 53.23
C PRO A 350 -65.28 20.41 53.39
N GLU A 351 -65.15 21.44 52.55
CA GLU A 351 -64.05 22.40 52.65
C GLU A 351 -63.90 22.96 54.08
N GLY A 352 -62.67 22.97 54.60
CA GLY A 352 -62.36 23.45 55.95
C GLY A 352 -62.60 22.47 57.10
N SER A 353 -63.05 21.24 56.81
CA SER A 353 -63.31 20.22 57.83
C SER A 353 -62.13 19.25 57.94
N ILE A 354 -61.08 19.63 58.66
CA ILE A 354 -60.14 18.63 59.21
C ILE A 354 -61.01 17.68 60.04
N GLY A 355 -60.90 16.36 59.83
CA GLY A 355 -61.80 15.35 60.42
C GLY A 355 -62.19 15.73 61.85
N LEU A 356 -63.49 15.82 62.13
CA LEU A 356 -64.00 16.39 63.38
C LEU A 356 -63.54 15.53 64.55
N ILE A 357 -62.38 15.88 65.09
CA ILE A 357 -62.08 15.55 66.47
C ILE A 357 -62.92 16.52 67.27
N HIS A 358 -63.84 15.98 68.06
CA HIS A 358 -64.45 16.78 69.11
C HIS A 358 -63.30 17.34 69.95
N GLY A 359 -63.17 18.67 70.08
CA GLY A 359 -62.02 19.29 70.75
C GLY A 359 -61.73 18.72 72.16
N GLU A 360 -62.75 18.13 72.79
CA GLU A 360 -62.66 17.35 74.02
C GLU A 360 -61.75 16.12 73.89
N GLU A 361 -61.84 15.32 72.82
CA GLU A 361 -61.01 14.14 72.63
C GLU A 361 -59.54 14.48 72.35
N PHE A 362 -59.30 15.56 71.61
CA PHE A 362 -57.95 16.08 71.39
C PHE A 362 -57.31 16.52 72.72
N VAL A 363 -58.05 17.26 73.54
CA VAL A 363 -57.60 17.71 74.87
C VAL A 363 -57.40 16.52 75.80
N ASP A 364 -58.32 15.54 75.79
CA ASP A 364 -58.22 14.34 76.61
C ASP A 364 -57.00 13.49 76.25
N ALA A 365 -56.70 13.31 74.96
CA ALA A 365 -55.49 12.63 74.52
C ALA A 365 -54.23 13.34 75.03
N LEU A 366 -54.16 14.67 74.96
CA LEU A 366 -53.04 15.45 75.49
C LEU A 366 -52.92 15.40 77.01
N VAL A 367 -54.03 15.32 77.74
CA VAL A 367 -54.02 15.14 79.21
C VAL A 367 -53.51 13.74 79.57
N ARG A 368 -53.94 12.69 78.84
CA ARG A 368 -53.46 11.32 79.06
C ARG A 368 -51.97 11.16 78.72
N LEU A 369 -51.51 11.73 77.61
CA LEU A 369 -50.09 11.76 77.22
C LEU A 369 -49.20 12.46 78.27
N ARG A 370 -49.71 13.50 78.95
CA ARG A 370 -48.97 14.17 80.03
C ARG A 370 -48.90 13.36 81.34
N ARG A 371 -49.86 12.45 81.58
CA ARG A 371 -49.89 11.61 82.79
C ARG A 371 -48.95 10.42 82.71
N ILE A 372 -48.71 9.89 81.51
CA ILE A 372 -47.76 8.80 81.27
C ILE A 372 -46.35 9.38 81.26
N GLN A 373 -45.43 8.82 82.06
CA GLN A 373 -44.01 9.14 81.96
C GLN A 373 -43.28 7.98 81.29
N GLY A 374 -42.70 8.23 80.11
CA GLY A 374 -42.04 7.19 79.30
C GLY A 374 -42.68 7.01 77.91
N PRO A 375 -42.42 5.89 77.21
CA PRO A 375 -43.00 5.65 75.90
C PRO A 375 -44.52 5.51 76.01
N ALA A 376 -45.24 6.21 75.14
CA ALA A 376 -46.70 6.19 75.04
C ALA A 376 -47.10 5.93 73.59
N ARG A 377 -48.14 5.13 73.39
CA ARG A 377 -48.74 4.81 72.11
C ARG A 377 -50.01 5.61 71.95
N LEU A 378 -50.07 6.43 70.92
CA LEU A 378 -51.25 7.17 70.51
C LEU A 378 -51.88 6.45 69.33
N SER A 379 -53.11 5.99 69.49
CA SER A 379 -53.87 5.28 68.46
C SER A 379 -55.12 6.08 68.11
N ALA A 380 -55.32 6.35 66.83
CA ALA A 380 -56.56 6.88 66.29
C ALA A 380 -57.46 5.72 65.89
N VAL A 381 -58.61 5.60 66.56
CA VAL A 381 -59.55 4.48 66.42
C VAL A 381 -60.86 4.97 65.82
N ALA A 382 -61.45 4.25 64.87
CA ALA A 382 -62.76 4.61 64.33
C ALA A 382 -63.84 4.56 65.43
N ALA A 383 -64.61 5.65 65.61
CA ALA A 383 -65.67 5.67 66.60
C ALA A 383 -66.83 4.73 66.25
N LYS A 384 -67.13 4.63 64.95
CA LYS A 384 -68.23 3.85 64.36
C LYS A 384 -67.84 3.33 62.97
N ASP A 385 -68.64 2.41 62.44
CA ASP A 385 -68.55 2.02 61.03
C ASP A 385 -68.70 3.28 60.16
N THR A 386 -67.72 3.55 59.30
CA THR A 386 -67.67 4.77 58.50
C THR A 386 -67.71 4.42 57.02
N LEU A 387 -68.71 4.95 56.32
CA LEU A 387 -68.81 4.89 54.86
C LEU A 387 -68.00 6.03 54.23
N ASN A 388 -67.48 5.83 53.03
CA ASN A 388 -66.84 6.90 52.26
C ASN A 388 -67.79 8.07 51.90
N THR A 389 -69.10 7.84 51.96
CA THR A 389 -70.16 8.83 51.73
C THR A 389 -70.52 9.61 53.01
N GLU A 390 -70.06 9.16 54.18
CA GLU A 390 -70.34 9.77 55.48
C GLU A 390 -69.09 10.52 56.00
N GLY A 391 -68.99 11.78 55.61
CA GLY A 391 -67.98 12.71 56.14
C GLY A 391 -68.59 13.68 57.17
N PRO A 392 -67.80 14.20 58.13
CA PRO A 392 -66.38 13.93 58.37
C PRO A 392 -66.13 12.68 59.24
N LEU A 393 -64.92 12.10 59.15
CA LEU A 393 -64.49 10.94 59.95
C LEU A 393 -64.54 11.23 61.45
N GLU A 394 -65.28 10.41 62.19
CA GLU A 394 -65.30 10.40 63.67
C GLU A 394 -64.23 9.44 64.19
N ILE A 395 -63.16 10.00 64.74
CA ILE A 395 -62.06 9.24 65.36
C ILE A 395 -62.12 9.40 66.88
N ARG A 396 -61.71 8.35 67.60
CA ARG A 396 -61.40 8.33 69.03
C ARG A 396 -59.90 8.22 69.23
N LEU A 397 -59.33 9.09 70.06
CA LEU A 397 -57.91 9.04 70.40
C LEU A 397 -57.68 8.22 71.68
N GLU A 398 -57.00 7.09 71.54
CA GLU A 398 -56.63 6.21 72.64
C GLU A 398 -55.13 6.34 72.94
N VAL A 399 -54.79 6.50 74.23
CA VAL A 399 -53.42 6.69 74.68
C VAL A 399 -53.09 5.63 75.71
N GLU A 400 -52.11 4.78 75.40
CA GLU A 400 -51.65 3.70 76.26
C GLU A 400 -50.15 3.81 76.55
N ALA A 401 -49.70 3.28 77.68
CA ALA A 401 -48.27 3.21 77.96
C ALA A 401 -47.64 2.13 77.06
N ALA A 402 -46.66 2.51 76.24
CA ALA A 402 -45.86 1.57 75.49
C ALA A 402 -44.75 1.07 76.41
N GLY A 403 -44.90 -0.16 76.90
CA GLY A 403 -43.97 -0.81 77.81
C GLY A 403 -42.58 -1.06 77.21
#